data_AF-A0A8C9EJ87-F1
#
_entry.id   AF-A0A8C9EJ87-F1
#
_cell.length_a   1.000
_cell.length_b   1.000
_cell.length_c   1.000
_cell.angle_alpha   90.00
_cell.angle_beta   90.00
_cell.angle_gamma   90.00
#
_symmetry.space_group_name_H-M   'P 1'
#
loop_
_entity.id
_entity.type
_entity.pdbx_description
1 polymer ?
#
loop_
_entity_poly.entity_id
_entity_poly.type
_entity_poly.pdbx_seq_one_letter_code
_entity_poly.pdbx_strand_id
1 'polypeptide(L)'
;MVRLITVLFGSRRQYVLMVPAVLQSDSPSQVCLQFFNLNQTISVRVVLESVPQSRVKFTSGLTSSPCFSVSSQIPPVISVPLAFISFTAKGTTFDVKERRSVMIWNLESFVFVQTDKPIYKPGQSGEYLFSL
;
A
#
# COMPACT_ATOMS: atom_id res chain seq x y z
N MET A 1 -6.22 12.95 6.07
CA MET A 1 -6.50 11.58 5.57
C MET A 1 -5.70 10.60 6.41
N VAL A 2 -6.35 9.65 7.08
CA VAL A 2 -5.76 8.81 8.14
C VAL A 2 -4.76 7.83 7.53
N ARG A 3 -3.46 8.02 7.78
CA ARG A 3 -2.44 7.01 7.50
C ARG A 3 -2.40 6.04 8.68
N LEU A 4 -3.28 5.05 8.67
CA LEU A 4 -3.22 3.98 9.67
C LEU A 4 -2.01 3.09 9.34
N ILE A 5 -0.93 3.26 10.11
CA ILE A 5 0.22 2.37 10.10
C ILE A 5 -0.12 1.23 11.06
N THR A 6 -0.33 0.02 10.55
CA THR A 6 -0.46 -1.15 11.43
C THR A 6 0.93 -1.56 11.89
N VAL A 7 1.25 -1.42 13.18
CA VAL A 7 2.51 -1.88 13.80
C VAL A 7 2.31 -3.26 14.41
N LEU A 8 3.15 -4.22 14.05
CA LEU A 8 3.10 -5.59 14.58
C LEU A 8 4.26 -5.82 15.54
N PHE A 9 3.97 -6.22 16.78
CA PHE A 9 4.97 -6.60 17.77
C PHE A 9 4.99 -8.12 17.94
N GLY A 10 6.12 -8.76 17.65
CA GLY A 10 6.35 -10.17 18.01
C GLY A 10 6.86 -10.28 19.44
N SER A 11 6.11 -10.94 20.33
CA SER A 11 6.45 -11.08 21.76
C SER A 11 7.75 -11.86 22.05
N ARG A 12 8.28 -12.59 21.06
CA ARG A 12 9.56 -13.32 21.15
C ARG A 12 10.67 -12.73 20.26
N ARG A 13 10.30 -11.86 19.30
CA ARG A 13 11.21 -11.27 18.29
C ARG A 13 10.70 -9.89 17.91
N GLN A 14 11.52 -8.87 18.10
CA GLN A 14 11.13 -7.48 17.91
C GLN A 14 11.28 -7.07 16.44
N TYR A 15 10.15 -6.82 15.78
CA TYR A 15 10.10 -6.23 14.46
C TYR A 15 8.95 -5.23 14.41
N VAL A 16 8.96 -4.35 13.43
CA VAL A 16 7.89 -3.42 13.10
C VAL A 16 7.70 -3.51 11.59
N LEU A 17 6.51 -3.95 11.19
CA LEU A 17 6.04 -3.86 9.82
C LEU A 17 5.14 -2.62 9.74
N MET A 18 5.34 -1.75 8.76
CA MET A 18 4.51 -0.58 8.51
C MET A 18 3.85 -0.74 7.14
N VAL A 19 2.54 -0.99 7.15
CA VAL A 19 1.73 -1.18 5.94
C VAL A 19 0.67 -0.08 5.88
N PRO A 20 0.50 0.62 4.75
CA PRO A 20 -0.65 1.49 4.55
C PRO A 20 -1.95 0.68 4.61
N ALA A 21 -2.96 1.17 5.33
CA ALA A 21 -4.29 0.57 5.30
C ALA A 21 -4.96 0.68 3.92
N VAL A 22 -4.57 1.68 3.12
CA VAL A 22 -5.07 1.91 1.76
C VAL A 22 -3.88 1.99 0.80
N LEU A 23 -3.93 1.19 -0.27
CA LEU A 23 -3.00 1.19 -1.39
C LEU A 23 -3.73 1.77 -2.60
N GLN A 24 -3.13 2.74 -3.27
CA GLN A 24 -3.73 3.34 -4.45
C GLN A 24 -3.34 2.53 -5.70
N SER A 25 -4.29 2.28 -6.61
CA SER A 25 -3.99 1.67 -7.91
C SER A 25 -3.08 2.61 -8.71
N ASP A 26 -2.24 2.02 -9.57
CA ASP A 26 -1.38 2.76 -10.50
C ASP A 26 -0.42 3.79 -9.88
N SER A 27 -0.26 3.76 -8.55
CA SER A 27 0.65 4.60 -7.77
C SER A 27 1.54 3.73 -6.86
N PRO A 28 2.84 4.03 -6.76
CA PRO A 28 3.72 3.30 -5.88
C PRO A 28 3.33 3.51 -4.41
N SER A 29 3.17 2.42 -3.67
CA SER A 29 2.95 2.46 -2.23
C SER A 29 4.17 1.90 -1.49
N GLN A 30 4.60 2.60 -0.44
CA GLN A 30 5.76 2.20 0.35
C GLN A 30 5.32 1.35 1.54
N VAL A 31 5.98 0.20 1.72
CA VAL A 31 5.84 -0.67 2.89
C VAL A 31 7.22 -0.76 3.55
N CYS A 32 7.28 -0.56 4.86
CA CYS A 32 8.55 -0.55 5.57
C CYS A 32 8.63 -1.69 6.57
N LEU A 33 9.82 -2.25 6.70
CA LEU A 33 10.11 -3.31 7.64
C LEU A 33 11.38 -2.99 8.39
N GLN A 34 11.27 -3.01 9.71
CA GLN A 34 12.39 -2.85 10.61
C GLN A 34 12.44 -4.02 11.56
N PHE A 35 13.61 -4.62 11.69
CA PHE A 35 13.89 -5.60 12.72
C PHE A 35 14.79 -4.97 13.78
N PHE A 36 14.63 -5.39 15.03
CA PHE A 36 15.45 -4.94 16.15
C PHE A 36 16.24 -6.14 16.68
N ASN A 37 17.49 -5.90 17.09
CA ASN A 37 18.35 -6.90 17.73
C ASN A 37 18.54 -8.18 16.89
N LEU A 38 18.72 -8.03 15.57
CA LEU A 38 19.07 -9.16 14.69
C LEU A 38 20.54 -9.51 14.85
N ASN A 39 20.80 -10.76 15.20
CA ASN A 39 22.15 -11.36 15.20
C ASN A 39 22.34 -12.38 14.06
N GLN A 40 21.43 -12.37 13.08
CA GLN A 40 21.41 -13.33 11.98
C GLN A 40 20.84 -12.68 10.72
N THR A 41 21.18 -13.25 9.56
CA THR A 41 20.57 -12.90 8.29
C THR A 41 19.16 -13.48 8.19
N ILE A 42 18.22 -12.69 7.66
CA ILE A 42 16.84 -13.10 7.46
C ILE A 42 16.43 -12.90 6.00
N SER A 43 15.83 -13.94 5.43
CA SER A 43 15.11 -13.86 4.15
C SER A 43 13.68 -13.41 4.40
N VAL A 44 13.29 -12.35 3.70
CA VAL A 44 11.96 -11.74 3.80
C VAL A 44 11.24 -11.86 2.47
N ARG A 45 9.95 -12.16 2.56
CA ARG A 45 9.03 -12.18 1.43
C ARG A 45 7.77 -11.40 1.77
N VAL A 46 7.42 -10.45 0.91
CA VAL A 46 6.19 -9.68 1.01
C VAL A 46 5.40 -9.84 -0.29
N VAL A 47 4.13 -10.20 -0.15
CA VAL A 47 3.24 -10.47 -1.29
C VAL A 47 1.89 -9.82 -1.03
N LEU A 48 1.46 -8.94 -1.93
CA LEU A 48 0.06 -8.57 -2.05
C LEU A 48 -0.68 -9.69 -2.81
N GLU A 49 -1.58 -10.40 -2.14
CA GLU A 49 -2.16 -11.67 -2.60
C GLU A 49 -3.06 -11.52 -3.84
N SER A 50 -3.72 -10.37 -4.00
CA SER A 50 -4.63 -10.10 -5.12
C SER A 50 -3.93 -9.76 -6.43
N VAL A 51 -2.62 -9.52 -6.41
CA VAL A 51 -1.86 -9.07 -7.57
C VAL A 51 -0.74 -10.07 -7.87
N PRO A 52 -0.85 -10.87 -8.95
CA PRO A 52 0.10 -11.96 -9.22
C PRO A 52 1.57 -11.50 -9.32
N GLN A 53 1.79 -10.27 -9.79
CA GLN A 53 3.10 -9.67 -10.07
C GLN A 53 3.68 -8.83 -8.92
N SER A 54 2.94 -8.59 -7.83
CA SER A 54 3.38 -7.74 -6.70
C SER A 54 4.18 -8.53 -5.65
N ARG A 55 5.15 -9.34 -6.10
CA ARG A 55 5.97 -10.18 -5.22
C ARG A 55 7.30 -9.48 -4.97
N VAL A 56 7.51 -8.98 -3.76
CA VAL A 56 8.80 -8.41 -3.35
C VAL A 56 9.51 -9.44 -2.48
N LYS A 57 10.72 -9.83 -2.90
CA LYS A 57 11.63 -10.68 -2.12
C LYS A 57 12.86 -9.87 -1.77
N PHE A 58 13.26 -9.93 -0.51
CA PHE A 58 14.44 -9.21 -0.04
C PHE A 58 15.17 -10.02 1.03
N THR A 59 16.49 -9.86 1.13
CA THR A 59 17.31 -10.49 2.16
C THR A 59 17.97 -9.41 2.99
N SER A 60 17.64 -9.32 4.28
CA SER A 60 18.16 -8.31 5.21
C SER A 60 19.28 -8.91 6.06
N GLY A 61 20.41 -8.20 6.13
CA GLY A 61 21.55 -8.48 7.00
C GLY A 61 21.56 -7.58 8.25
N LEU A 62 22.58 -7.76 9.09
CA LEU A 62 22.69 -7.29 10.49
C LEU A 62 22.42 -5.80 10.76
N THR A 63 22.42 -4.89 9.78
CA THR A 63 22.37 -3.44 10.03
C THR A 63 21.63 -2.59 8.98
N SER A 64 20.69 -3.14 8.19
CA SER A 64 19.89 -2.30 7.30
C SER A 64 18.41 -2.71 7.28
N SER A 65 17.57 -1.84 7.84
CA SER A 65 16.11 -1.90 7.77
C SER A 65 15.63 -1.27 6.46
N PRO A 66 15.16 -2.04 5.47
CA PRO A 66 14.73 -1.48 4.21
C PRO A 66 13.25 -1.09 4.26
N CYS A 67 12.96 0.13 3.85
CA CYS A 67 11.68 0.40 3.23
C CYS A 67 11.71 -0.12 1.79
N PHE A 68 10.63 -0.79 1.38
CA PHE A 68 10.48 -1.25 0.01
C PHE A 68 9.21 -0.66 -0.60
N SER A 69 9.31 -0.26 -1.85
CA SER A 69 8.16 0.16 -2.62
C SER A 69 7.51 -1.06 -3.24
N VAL A 70 6.22 -1.27 -2.97
CA VAL A 70 5.39 -2.19 -3.75
C VAL A 70 4.97 -1.38 -4.98
N SER A 71 5.81 -1.41 -6.02
CA SER A 71 5.76 -0.44 -7.12
C SER A 71 5.40 -1.02 -8.50
N SER A 72 4.92 -2.25 -8.60
CA SER A 72 4.51 -2.81 -9.89
C SER A 72 2.99 -2.90 -9.98
N GLN A 73 2.39 -1.84 -10.53
CA GLN A 73 1.05 -1.80 -11.14
C GLN A 73 0.01 -2.64 -10.40
N ILE A 74 -0.44 -2.15 -9.24
CA ILE A 74 -1.66 -2.69 -8.62
C ILE A 74 -2.80 -2.38 -9.60
N PRO A 75 -3.36 -3.39 -10.29
CA PRO A 75 -4.41 -3.15 -11.25
C PRO A 75 -5.65 -2.62 -10.53
N PRO A 76 -6.46 -1.77 -11.20
CA PRO A 76 -7.75 -1.36 -10.68
C PRO A 76 -8.64 -2.58 -10.35
N VAL A 77 -9.33 -2.52 -9.22
CA VAL A 77 -10.20 -3.61 -8.75
C VAL A 77 -11.67 -3.22 -8.95
N ILE A 78 -12.45 -4.07 -9.62
CA ILE A 78 -13.81 -3.72 -10.08
C ILE A 78 -14.89 -3.90 -9.00
N SER A 79 -14.70 -4.83 -8.05
CA SER A 79 -15.81 -5.26 -7.15
C SER A 79 -15.51 -5.15 -5.66
N VAL A 80 -14.41 -5.73 -5.17
CA VAL A 80 -14.08 -5.75 -3.74
C VAL A 80 -12.68 -5.15 -3.56
N PRO A 81 -12.55 -3.94 -2.99
CA PRO A 81 -11.25 -3.32 -2.80
C PRO A 81 -10.44 -3.99 -1.67
N LEU A 82 -10.92 -5.07 -1.06
CA LEU A 82 -10.20 -5.74 0.02
C LEU A 82 -9.17 -6.72 -0.54
N ALA A 83 -7.91 -6.49 -0.19
CA ALA A 83 -6.79 -7.37 -0.48
C ALA A 83 -6.04 -7.74 0.79
N PHE A 84 -5.08 -8.65 0.68
CA PHE A 84 -4.24 -9.07 1.79
C PHE A 84 -2.77 -8.91 1.44
N ILE A 85 -2.01 -8.32 2.35
CA ILE A 85 -0.56 -8.39 2.35
C ILE A 85 -0.14 -9.53 3.27
N SER A 86 0.61 -10.47 2.71
CA SER A 86 1.28 -11.52 3.45
C SER A 86 2.76 -11.20 3.59
N PHE A 87 3.24 -11.35 4.81
CA PHE A 87 4.61 -11.14 5.23
C PHE A 87 5.18 -12.47 5.74
N THR A 88 6.35 -12.85 5.26
CA THR A 88 7.08 -14.02 5.76
C THR A 88 8.54 -13.64 5.99
N ALA A 89 9.04 -13.93 7.18
CA ALA A 89 10.45 -13.77 7.53
C ALA A 89 11.01 -15.12 8.01
N LYS A 90 12.07 -15.58 7.34
CA LYS A 90 12.76 -16.84 7.62
C LYS A 90 14.25 -16.61 7.88
N GLY A 91 14.75 -17.19 8.95
CA GLY A 91 16.17 -17.29 9.31
C GLY A 91 16.38 -18.52 10.18
N THR A 92 17.60 -18.75 10.68
CA THR A 92 17.91 -19.93 11.50
C THR A 92 17.05 -20.01 12.75
N THR A 93 16.93 -18.89 13.46
CA THR A 93 16.04 -18.76 14.63
C THR A 93 14.82 -17.90 14.36
N PHE A 94 14.50 -17.56 13.10
CA PHE A 94 13.33 -16.74 12.73
C PHE A 94 12.38 -17.51 11.81
N ASP A 95 11.12 -17.66 12.22
CA ASP A 95 10.01 -18.07 11.36
C ASP A 95 8.80 -17.25 11.82
N VAL A 96 8.43 -16.26 11.03
CA VAL A 96 7.30 -15.37 11.28
C VAL A 96 6.48 -15.29 10.01
N LYS A 97 5.17 -15.43 10.16
CA LYS A 97 4.18 -15.25 9.10
C LYS A 97 3.09 -14.35 9.61
N GLU A 98 2.85 -13.27 8.91
CA GLU A 98 1.79 -12.32 9.21
C GLU A 98 0.96 -12.06 7.97
N ARG A 99 -0.33 -11.81 8.19
CA ARG A 99 -1.28 -11.48 7.15
C ARG A 99 -2.14 -10.32 7.62
N ARG A 100 -2.26 -9.28 6.80
CA ARG A 100 -3.08 -8.10 7.10
C ARG A 100 -3.92 -7.70 5.90
N SER A 101 -5.15 -7.30 6.16
CA SER A 101 -6.04 -6.74 5.17
C SER A 101 -5.64 -5.32 4.82
N VAL A 102 -5.73 -4.98 3.54
CA VAL A 102 -5.54 -3.63 3.01
C VAL A 102 -6.66 -3.33 2.04
N MET A 103 -7.02 -2.06 1.90
CA MET A 103 -7.95 -1.60 0.89
C MET A 103 -7.15 -1.16 -0.34
N ILE A 104 -7.58 -1.55 -1.53
CA ILE A 104 -7.10 -1.03 -2.81
C ILE A 104 -8.08 0.06 -3.24
N TRP A 105 -7.60 1.27 -3.31
CA TRP A 105 -8.36 2.41 -3.81
C TRP A 105 -7.99 2.65 -5.26
N ASN A 106 -8.95 2.52 -6.18
CA ASN A 106 -8.71 2.85 -7.58
C ASN A 106 -8.48 4.35 -7.71
N LEU A 107 -7.52 4.74 -8.54
CA LEU A 107 -7.32 6.12 -8.90
C LEU A 107 -8.53 6.55 -9.76
N GLU A 108 -9.53 7.15 -9.12
CA GLU A 108 -10.60 7.83 -9.84
C GLU A 108 -10.02 9.10 -10.46
N SER A 109 -10.24 9.29 -11.76
CA SER A 109 -9.94 10.57 -12.39
C SER A 109 -10.81 11.64 -11.75
N PHE A 110 -10.19 12.62 -11.09
CA PHE A 110 -10.92 13.77 -10.57
C PHE A 110 -11.26 14.69 -11.73
N VAL A 111 -12.54 14.77 -12.08
CA VAL A 111 -13.00 15.72 -13.10
C VAL A 111 -13.52 16.96 -12.39
N PHE A 112 -12.87 18.08 -12.65
CA PHE A 112 -13.35 19.38 -12.20
C PHE A 112 -14.18 20.01 -13.32
N VAL A 113 -15.42 20.38 -12.98
CA VAL A 113 -16.29 21.16 -13.86
C VAL A 113 -16.33 22.58 -13.34
N GLN A 114 -15.86 23.51 -14.15
CA GLN A 114 -15.99 24.94 -13.88
C GLN A 114 -17.02 25.53 -14.81
N THR A 115 -18.05 26.14 -14.23
CA THR A 115 -19.03 26.93 -14.97
C THR A 115 -18.65 28.40 -14.91
N ASP A 116 -19.04 29.20 -15.90
CA ASP A 116 -18.78 30.64 -15.85
C ASP A 116 -19.47 31.31 -14.65
N LYS A 117 -20.61 30.76 -14.21
CA LYS A 117 -21.39 31.23 -13.05
C LYS A 117 -22.01 30.08 -12.26
N PRO A 118 -22.26 30.26 -10.95
CA PRO A 118 -22.89 29.23 -10.11
C PRO A 118 -24.42 29.14 -10.27
N ILE A 119 -25.09 30.17 -10.82
CA ILE A 119 -26.55 30.25 -10.93
C ILE A 119 -26.96 30.83 -12.29
N TYR A 120 -27.93 30.21 -12.95
CA TYR A 120 -28.49 30.64 -14.24
C TYR A 120 -29.98 30.96 -14.12
N LYS A 121 -30.46 31.89 -14.95
CA LYS A 121 -31.90 32.16 -15.10
C LYS A 121 -32.53 31.23 -16.13
N PRO A 122 -33.87 31.02 -16.09
CA PRO A 122 -34.56 30.26 -17.13
C PRO A 122 -34.28 30.81 -18.54
N GLY A 123 -33.90 29.93 -19.47
CA GLY A 123 -33.59 30.28 -20.86
C GLY A 123 -32.15 30.76 -21.11
N GLN A 124 -31.30 30.84 -20.08
CA GLN A 124 -29.91 31.24 -20.22
C GLN A 124 -29.02 30.02 -20.51
N SER A 125 -28.20 30.09 -21.56
CA SER A 125 -27.12 29.13 -21.80
C SER A 125 -25.89 29.48 -20.98
N GLY A 126 -25.22 28.47 -20.43
CA GLY A 126 -23.97 28.60 -19.69
C GLY A 126 -22.77 28.03 -20.44
N GLU A 127 -21.59 28.53 -20.08
CA GLU A 127 -20.31 27.99 -20.54
C GLU A 127 -19.70 27.13 -19.43
N TYR A 128 -19.03 26.05 -19.82
CA TYR A 128 -18.33 25.18 -18.89
C TYR A 128 -17.04 24.61 -19.46
N LEU A 129 -16.10 24.36 -18.55
CA LEU A 129 -14.80 23.78 -18.84
C LEU A 129 -14.60 22.52 -18.00
N PHE A 130 -14.05 21.49 -18.64
CA PHE A 130 -13.57 20.28 -17.98
C PHE A 130 -12.07 20.41 -17.73
N SER A 131 -11.64 20.05 -16.53
CA SER A 131 -10.21 19.90 -16.20
C SER A 131 -9.98 18.53 -15.55
N LEU A 132 -8.88 17.88 -15.93
CA LEU A 132 -8.42 16.57 -15.45
C LEU A 132 -7.24 16.73 -14.50
#